data_AF-A0A3D5ZQ02-F1
#
_entry.id   AF-A0A3D5ZQ02-F1
#
_cell.length_a   1.000
_cell.length_b   1.000
_cell.length_c   1.000
_cell.angle_alpha   90.00
_cell.angle_beta   90.00
_cell.angle_gamma   90.00
#
_symmetry.space_group_name_H-M   'P 1'
#
loop_
_entity.id
_entity.type
_entity.pdbx_description
1 polymer ?
#
loop_
_entity_poly.entity_id
_entity_poly.type
_entity_poly.pdbx_seq_one_letter_code
_entity_poly.pdbx_strand_id
1 'polypeptide(L)'
;MSEQEKNLIDEKIAKSGLTMREFILRSITDKPIIVIERGGEILAELKRQGNNLNQAVRNGYYGMDTEREIKNCIAYLKELYRKISFAAGG
;
A
#
# COMPACT_ATOMS: atom_id res chain seq x y z
N MET A 1 -21.25 -24.15 -35.64
CA MET A 1 -19.96 -23.93 -34.95
C MET A 1 -19.06 -25.09 -35.28
N SER A 2 -17.88 -24.81 -35.84
CA SER A 2 -16.90 -25.84 -36.13
C SER A 2 -16.30 -26.38 -34.82
N GLU A 3 -15.70 -27.55 -34.87
CA GLU A 3 -15.00 -28.13 -33.73
C GLU A 3 -13.83 -27.24 -33.27
N GLN A 4 -13.19 -26.55 -34.20
CA GLN A 4 -12.12 -25.58 -33.92
C GLN A 4 -12.65 -24.37 -33.15
N GLU A 5 -13.79 -23.81 -33.55
CA GLU A 5 -14.43 -22.70 -32.84
C GLU A 5 -14.86 -23.10 -31.43
N LYS A 6 -15.33 -24.34 -31.26
CA LYS A 6 -15.68 -24.89 -29.94
C LYS A 6 -14.48 -24.93 -29.02
N ASN A 7 -13.40 -25.53 -29.48
CA ASN A 7 -12.18 -25.70 -28.69
C ASN A 7 -11.60 -24.34 -28.28
N LEU A 8 -11.64 -23.35 -29.18
CA LEU A 8 -11.18 -21.99 -28.89
C LEU A 8 -12.03 -21.31 -27.80
N ILE A 9 -13.36 -21.46 -27.86
CA ILE A 9 -14.26 -20.88 -26.85
C ILE A 9 -14.05 -21.56 -25.50
N ASP A 10 -13.95 -22.89 -25.48
CA ASP A 10 -13.74 -23.66 -24.26
C ASP A 10 -12.40 -23.29 -23.58
N GLU A 11 -11.33 -23.10 -24.36
CA GLU A 11 -10.04 -22.63 -23.86
C GLU A 11 -10.14 -21.22 -23.24
N LYS A 12 -10.85 -20.30 -23.88
CA LYS A 12 -11.03 -18.93 -23.37
C LYS A 12 -11.86 -18.91 -22.09
N ILE A 13 -12.90 -19.74 -22.00
CA ILE A 13 -13.71 -19.88 -20.79
C ILE A 13 -12.83 -20.39 -19.65
N ALA A 14 -12.06 -21.45 -19.87
CA ALA A 14 -11.15 -22.01 -18.88
C ALA A 14 -10.13 -20.96 -18.39
N LYS A 15 -9.51 -20.20 -19.30
CA LYS A 15 -8.57 -19.12 -18.96
C LYS A 15 -9.23 -17.96 -18.20
N SER A 16 -10.49 -17.67 -18.49
CA SER A 16 -11.21 -16.55 -17.85
C SER A 16 -11.66 -16.84 -16.42
N GLY A 17 -11.78 -18.12 -16.05
CA GLY A 17 -12.36 -18.54 -14.76
C GLY A 17 -13.87 -18.30 -14.64
N LEU A 18 -14.55 -17.89 -15.73
CA LEU A 18 -15.99 -17.67 -15.78
C LEU A 18 -16.75 -18.95 -16.11
N THR A 19 -18.01 -19.03 -15.71
CA THR A 19 -18.93 -20.01 -16.28
C THR A 19 -19.25 -19.67 -17.74
N MET A 20 -19.64 -20.67 -18.55
CA MET A 20 -20.10 -20.47 -19.93
C MET A 20 -21.18 -19.38 -20.03
N ARG A 21 -22.15 -19.38 -19.10
CA ARG A 21 -23.23 -18.38 -19.07
C ARG A 21 -22.70 -16.97 -18.87
N GLU A 22 -21.79 -16.77 -17.92
CA GLU A 22 -21.20 -15.46 -17.63
C GLU A 22 -20.31 -14.97 -18.77
N PHE A 23 -19.53 -15.87 -19.38
CA PHE A 23 -18.68 -15.58 -20.52
C PHE A 23 -19.49 -15.10 -21.72
N ILE A 24 -20.57 -15.82 -22.06
CA ILE A 24 -21.50 -15.44 -23.13
C ILE A 24 -22.14 -14.09 -22.80
N LEU A 25 -22.70 -13.93 -21.60
CA LEU A 25 -23.40 -12.71 -21.19
C LEU A 25 -22.48 -11.48 -21.30
N ARG A 26 -21.23 -11.57 -20.85
CA ARG A 26 -20.26 -10.47 -20.97
C ARG A 26 -19.91 -10.19 -22.43
N SER A 27 -19.68 -11.24 -23.22
CA SER A 27 -19.32 -11.12 -24.63
C SER A 27 -20.40 -10.42 -25.47
N ILE A 28 -21.68 -10.69 -25.19
CA ILE A 28 -22.80 -10.07 -25.94
C ILE A 28 -23.25 -8.71 -25.37
N THR A 29 -22.74 -8.31 -24.21
CA THR A 29 -23.05 -7.01 -23.57
C THR A 29 -21.90 -6.01 -23.70
N ASP A 30 -20.95 -6.26 -24.60
CA ASP A 30 -19.74 -5.46 -24.81
C ASP A 30 -18.95 -5.19 -23.52
N LYS A 31 -19.05 -6.10 -22.54
CA LYS A 31 -18.27 -6.02 -21.31
C LYS A 31 -16.94 -6.75 -21.52
N PRO A 32 -15.79 -6.07 -21.40
CA PRO A 32 -14.51 -6.69 -21.64
C PRO A 32 -14.23 -7.81 -20.63
N ILE A 33 -13.70 -8.93 -21.14
CA ILE A 33 -13.19 -10.05 -20.35
C ILE A 33 -11.67 -9.91 -20.30
N ILE A 34 -11.15 -9.42 -19.19
CA ILE A 34 -9.72 -9.17 -18.98
C ILE A 34 -9.20 -10.18 -17.98
N VAL A 35 -8.18 -10.94 -18.38
CA VAL A 35 -7.46 -11.85 -17.50
C VAL A 35 -6.10 -11.23 -17.20
N ILE A 36 -5.85 -10.92 -15.93
CA ILE A 36 -4.55 -10.42 -15.48
C ILE A 36 -3.84 -11.58 -14.80
N GLU A 37 -2.91 -12.20 -15.52
CA GLU A 37 -2.06 -13.24 -14.94
C GLU A 37 -1.32 -12.68 -13.72
N ARG A 38 -1.29 -13.48 -12.63
CA ARG A 38 -0.65 -13.11 -11.37
C ARG A 38 -1.18 -11.80 -10.74
N GLY A 39 -2.40 -11.37 -11.10
CA GLY A 39 -3.00 -10.14 -10.58
C GLY A 39 -3.04 -10.08 -9.04
N GLY A 40 -3.26 -11.21 -8.38
CA GLY A 40 -3.20 -11.30 -6.91
C GLY A 40 -1.81 -11.02 -6.34
N GLU A 41 -0.74 -11.50 -7.00
CA GLU A 41 0.64 -11.24 -6.59
C GLU A 41 1.01 -9.77 -6.79
N ILE A 42 0.59 -9.18 -7.92
CA ILE A 42 0.80 -7.75 -8.20
C ILE A 42 0.09 -6.89 -7.14
N LEU A 43 -1.16 -7.22 -6.79
CA LEU A 43 -1.90 -6.52 -5.74
C LEU A 43 -1.24 -6.66 -4.36
N ALA A 44 -0.73 -7.85 -4.04
CA ALA A 44 0.00 -8.09 -2.80
C ALA A 44 1.27 -7.23 -2.72
N GLU A 45 2.02 -7.16 -3.83
CA GLU A 45 3.22 -6.34 -3.93
C GLU A 45 2.92 -4.84 -3.81
N LEU A 46 1.89 -4.36 -4.50
CA LEU A 46 1.45 -2.96 -4.39
C LEU A 46 1.07 -2.60 -2.95
N LYS A 47 0.34 -3.47 -2.25
CA LYS A 47 -0.01 -3.27 -0.83
C LYS A 47 1.25 -3.20 0.05
N ARG A 48 2.24 -4.06 -0.21
CA ARG A 48 3.52 -4.06 0.52
C ARG A 48 4.28 -2.75 0.31
N GLN A 49 4.36 -2.27 -0.94
CA GLN A 49 5.02 -1.00 -1.26
C GLN A 49 4.31 0.19 -0.60
N GLY A 50 2.97 0.23 -0.60
CA GLY A 50 2.19 1.25 0.10
C GLY A 50 2.45 1.25 1.61
N ASN A 51 2.57 0.08 2.23
CA ASN A 51 2.93 -0.03 3.64
C ASN A 51 4.35 0.49 3.93
N ASN A 52 5.33 0.17 3.09
CA ASN A 52 6.69 0.68 3.23
C ASN A 52 6.74 2.20 3.09
N LEU A 53 6.00 2.76 2.13
CA LEU A 53 5.88 4.21 1.96
C LEU A 53 5.25 4.86 3.21
N ASN A 54 4.16 4.30 3.73
CA ASN A 54 3.52 4.80 4.94
C ASN A 54 4.47 4.79 6.15
N GLN A 55 5.29 3.74 6.28
CA GLN A 55 6.33 3.67 7.30
C GLN A 55 7.41 4.73 7.08
N ALA A 56 7.91 4.90 5.86
CA ALA A 56 8.91 5.91 5.53
C ALA A 56 8.39 7.34 5.82
N VAL A 57 7.13 7.63 5.47
CA VAL A 57 6.49 8.92 5.76
C VAL A 57 6.30 9.11 7.26
N ARG A 58 5.79 8.11 7.99
CA ARG A 58 5.69 8.19 9.46
C ARG A 58 7.05 8.41 10.10
N ASN A 59 8.07 7.62 9.72
CA ASN A 59 9.41 7.77 10.25
C ASN A 59 10.03 9.13 9.91
N GLY A 60 9.75 9.67 8.72
CA GLY A 60 10.17 11.01 8.32
C GLY A 60 9.50 12.12 9.13
N TYR A 61 8.19 12.01 9.38
CA TYR A 61 7.43 12.94 10.24
C TYR A 61 7.86 12.84 11.71
N TYR A 62 8.03 11.63 12.25
CA TYR A 62 8.49 11.43 13.62
C TYR A 62 9.99 11.74 13.79
N GLY A 63 10.81 11.70 12.75
CA GLY A 63 12.26 11.94 12.86
C GLY A 63 12.63 13.41 13.10
N MET A 64 12.10 14.33 12.27
CA MET A 64 12.49 15.75 12.34
C MET A 64 11.82 16.50 13.50
N ASP A 65 10.55 16.23 13.79
CA ASP A 65 9.83 16.94 14.86
C ASP A 65 10.26 16.44 16.25
N THR A 66 10.50 15.14 16.41
CA THR A 66 10.95 14.57 17.70
C THR A 66 12.36 15.02 18.08
N GLU A 67 13.30 15.12 17.13
CA GLU A 67 14.64 15.63 17.44
C GLU A 67 14.59 17.10 17.88
N ARG A 68 13.76 17.92 17.23
CA ARG A 68 13.56 19.33 17.59
C ARG A 68 12.92 19.48 18.96
N GLU A 69 11.89 18.71 19.27
CA GLU A 69 11.22 18.72 20.57
C GLU A 69 12.15 18.26 21.71
N ILE A 70 12.93 17.20 21.49
CA ILE A 70 13.93 16.73 22.46
C ILE A 70 15.01 17.79 22.69
N LYS A 71 15.54 18.43 21.63
CA LYS A 71 16.53 19.51 21.77
C LYS A 71 15.97 20.70 22.55
N ASN A 72 14.71 21.08 22.28
CA ASN A 72 14.03 22.15 23.02
C ASN A 72 13.82 21.77 24.50
N CYS A 73 13.42 20.53 24.78
CA CYS A 73 13.25 20.03 26.14
C CYS A 73 14.58 20.05 26.90
N ILE A 74 15.68 19.59 26.28
CA ILE A 74 17.03 19.65 26.87
C ILE A 74 17.45 21.09 27.15
N ALA A 75 17.20 22.03 26.23
CA ALA A 75 17.51 23.44 26.42
C ALA A 75 16.75 24.02 27.63
N TYR A 76 15.45 23.71 27.74
CA TYR A 76 14.62 24.14 28.86
C TYR A 76 15.10 23.55 30.20
N LEU A 77 15.45 22.26 30.23
CA LEU A 77 15.97 21.61 31.43
C LEU A 77 17.30 22.22 31.90
N LYS A 78 18.20 22.54 30.97
CA LYS A 78 19.48 23.22 31.29
C LYS A 78 19.24 24.61 31.88
N GLU A 79 18.29 25.37 31.32
CA GLU A 79 17.95 26.68 31.84
C GLU A 79 17.35 26.61 33.26
N LEU A 80 16.45 25.65 33.48
CA LEU A 80 15.84 25.40 34.79
C LEU A 80 16.91 25.04 35.83
N TYR A 81 17.82 24.13 35.47
CA TYR A 81 18.92 23.73 36.34
C TYR A 81 19.83 24.92 36.69
N ARG A 82 20.16 25.78 35.72
CA ARG A 82 20.94 26.99 35.96
C ARG A 82 20.25 27.94 36.95
N LYS A 83 18.93 28.11 36.82
CA LYS A 83 18.13 28.93 37.75
C LYS A 83 18.12 28.36 39.17
N ILE A 84 17.99 27.04 39.30
CA ILE A 84 18.01 26.34 40.59
C ILE A 84 19.40 26.43 41.23
N SER A 85 20.47 26.19 40.46
CA SER A 85 21.86 26.30 40.92
C SER A 85 22.15 27.69 41.47
N PHE A 86 21.78 28.73 40.71
CA PHE A 86 21.95 30.13 41.12
C PHE A 86 21.19 30.45 42.42
N ALA A 87 19.95 29.96 42.55
CA ALA A 87 19.15 30.16 43.74
C ALA A 87 19.70 29.41 44.98
N ALA A 88 20.41 28.30 44.78
CA ALA A 88 20.98 27.48 45.84
C ALA A 88 22.38 27.94 46.31
N GLY A 89 22.89 29.06 45.80
CA GLY A 89 24.17 29.64 46.22
C GLY A 89 25.40 29.10 45.48
N GLY A 90 25.21 28.46 44.33
CA GLY A 90 26.26 28.14 43.34
C GLY A 90 26.27 29.11 42.16
#